data_AF-A0A2I0DRM3-F1
#
_entry.id   AF-A0A2I0DRM3-F1
#
_cell.length_a   1.000
_cell.length_b   1.000
_cell.length_c   1.000
_cell.angle_alpha   90.00
_cell.angle_beta   90.00
_cell.angle_gamma   90.00
#
_symmetry.space_group_name_H-M   'P 1'
#
loop_
_entity.id
_entity.type
_entity.pdbx_description
1 polymer ?
#
loop_
_entity_poly.entity_id
_entity_poly.type
_entity_poly.pdbx_seq_one_letter_code
_entity_poly.pdbx_strand_id
1 'polypeptide(L)'
;MVEKGFPLPYADGFDDGCHSGNKAAGSLFDEFKKDVNRFNSDKQYGQGWSDGFRQCETEQEAAQRQTRIMLEQQRLQEQKKANNISQQHALEKEVMKGVDIDALKSLEKQ
;
A
#
# COMPACT_ATOMS: atom_id res chain seq x y z
N MET A 1 11.45 -23.83 -3.53
CA MET A 1 11.97 -24.53 -2.34
C MET A 1 12.87 -25.72 -2.69
N VAL A 2 12.52 -26.55 -3.68
CA VAL A 2 13.36 -27.67 -4.13
C VAL A 2 14.79 -27.25 -4.48
N GLU A 3 14.96 -26.16 -5.24
CA GLU A 3 16.29 -25.62 -5.59
C GLU A 3 17.13 -25.18 -4.36
N LYS A 4 16.48 -24.89 -3.24
CA LYS A 4 17.13 -24.54 -1.97
C LYS A 4 17.45 -25.78 -1.12
N GLY A 5 17.28 -26.99 -1.68
CA GLY A 5 17.58 -28.27 -1.03
C GLY A 5 16.47 -28.83 -0.13
N PHE A 6 15.26 -28.24 -0.14
CA PHE A 6 14.16 -28.75 0.66
C PHE A 6 13.50 -29.98 0.00
N PRO A 7 12.99 -30.94 0.80
CA PRO A 7 12.23 -32.06 0.30
C PRO A 7 11.01 -31.63 -0.52
N LEU A 8 10.64 -32.43 -1.53
CA LEU A 8 9.49 -32.13 -2.39
C LEU A 8 8.19 -31.91 -1.60
N PRO A 9 7.82 -32.74 -0.58
CA PRO A 9 6.58 -32.49 0.16
C PRO A 9 6.59 -31.17 0.94
N TYR A 10 7.75 -30.76 1.47
CA TYR A 10 7.90 -29.45 2.09
C TYR A 10 7.71 -28.33 1.08
N ALA A 11 8.30 -28.47 -0.11
CA ALA A 11 8.19 -27.49 -1.17
C ALA A 11 6.74 -27.30 -1.66
N ASP A 12 6.00 -28.39 -1.86
CA ASP A 12 4.58 -28.36 -2.20
C ASP A 12 3.77 -27.68 -1.10
N GLY A 13 4.00 -28.09 0.15
CA GLY A 13 3.31 -27.52 1.31
C GLY A 13 3.55 -26.02 1.39
N PHE A 14 4.81 -25.58 1.22
CA PHE A 14 5.16 -24.16 1.24
C PHE A 14 4.45 -23.34 0.17
N ASP A 15 4.33 -23.87 -1.05
CA ASP A 15 3.62 -23.18 -2.14
C ASP A 15 2.12 -23.02 -1.83
N ASP A 16 1.45 -24.10 -1.42
CA ASP A 16 0.05 -24.07 -0.99
C ASP A 16 -0.18 -23.14 0.21
N GLY A 17 0.74 -23.18 1.18
CA GLY A 17 0.76 -22.31 2.34
C GLY A 17 0.87 -20.86 1.94
N CYS A 18 1.80 -20.51 1.05
CA CYS A 18 2.03 -19.14 0.61
C CYS A 18 0.82 -18.53 -0.09
N HIS A 19 0.20 -19.26 -1.01
CA HIS A 19 -1.06 -18.83 -1.63
C HIS A 19 -2.17 -18.59 -0.58
N SER A 20 -2.28 -19.49 0.40
CA SER A 20 -3.24 -19.35 1.49
C SER A 20 -2.97 -18.15 2.39
N GLY A 21 -1.69 -17.89 2.71
CA GLY A 21 -1.26 -16.74 3.50
C GLY A 21 -1.55 -15.42 2.79
N ASN A 22 -1.21 -15.33 1.49
CA ASN A 22 -1.55 -14.18 0.66
C ASN A 22 -3.06 -13.93 0.63
N LYS A 23 -3.86 -15.00 0.47
CA LYS A 23 -5.31 -14.89 0.49
C LYS A 23 -5.84 -14.39 1.84
N ALA A 24 -5.33 -14.92 2.94
CA ALA A 24 -5.69 -14.49 4.29
C ALA A 24 -5.35 -13.01 4.54
N ALA A 25 -4.19 -12.57 4.04
CA ALA A 25 -3.77 -11.16 4.05
C ALA A 25 -4.51 -10.29 3.01
N GLY A 26 -5.56 -10.78 2.35
CA GLY A 26 -6.42 -9.98 1.48
C GLY A 26 -5.95 -9.84 0.03
N SER A 27 -5.09 -10.73 -0.47
CA SER A 27 -4.81 -10.82 -1.91
C SER A 27 -6.09 -11.12 -2.71
N LEU A 28 -6.28 -10.39 -3.80
CA LEU A 28 -7.38 -10.58 -4.73
C LEU A 28 -7.11 -11.70 -5.74
N PHE A 29 -5.84 -12.06 -5.94
CA PHE A 29 -5.39 -12.99 -6.98
C PHE A 29 -5.04 -14.37 -6.45
N ASP A 30 -4.88 -14.51 -5.14
CA ASP A 30 -4.59 -15.78 -4.50
C ASP A 30 -5.86 -16.49 -4.02
N GLU A 31 -5.74 -17.81 -3.92
CA GLU A 31 -6.75 -18.71 -3.40
C GLU A 31 -6.21 -19.46 -2.19
N PHE A 32 -7.10 -19.82 -1.28
CA PHE A 32 -6.74 -20.68 -0.16
C PHE A 32 -6.55 -22.12 -0.66
N LYS A 33 -5.34 -22.67 -0.49
CA LYS A 33 -4.96 -24.02 -0.90
C LYS A 33 -4.47 -24.82 0.29
N LYS A 34 -5.14 -25.92 0.61
CA LYS A 34 -4.71 -26.83 1.69
C LYS A 34 -5.20 -28.24 1.44
N ASP A 35 -4.29 -29.16 1.20
CA ASP A 35 -4.59 -30.60 1.27
C ASP A 35 -4.63 -31.01 2.75
N VAL A 36 -5.84 -31.11 3.31
CA VAL A 36 -6.05 -31.43 4.73
C VAL A 36 -5.49 -32.81 5.10
N ASN A 37 -5.59 -33.79 4.19
CA ASN A 37 -5.11 -35.13 4.46
C ASN A 37 -3.58 -35.14 4.53
N ARG A 38 -2.90 -34.53 3.56
CA ARG A 38 -1.43 -34.39 3.59
C ARG A 38 -0.98 -33.54 4.77
N PHE A 39 -1.69 -32.45 5.09
CA PHE A 39 -1.36 -31.61 6.24
C PHE A 39 -1.29 -32.39 7.55
N ASN A 40 -2.20 -33.36 7.74
CA ASN A 40 -2.27 -34.16 8.95
C ASN A 40 -1.34 -35.38 8.94
N SER A 41 -1.05 -35.95 7.77
CA SER A 41 -0.34 -37.24 7.65
C SER A 41 1.12 -37.10 7.22
N ASP A 42 1.46 -36.06 6.46
CA ASP A 42 2.79 -35.78 5.95
C ASP A 42 3.39 -34.58 6.71
N LYS A 43 4.34 -34.89 7.60
CA LYS A 43 5.00 -33.88 8.45
C LYS A 43 5.72 -32.81 7.62
N GLN A 44 6.31 -33.17 6.49
CA GLN A 44 7.05 -32.22 5.65
C GLN A 44 6.10 -31.27 4.95
N TYR A 45 5.00 -31.78 4.38
CA TYR A 45 3.96 -30.94 3.79
C TYR A 45 3.31 -30.02 4.83
N GLY A 46 2.92 -30.57 5.99
CA GLY A 46 2.29 -29.78 7.06
C GLY A 46 3.19 -28.66 7.59
N GLN A 47 4.49 -28.94 7.74
CA GLN A 47 5.47 -27.93 8.12
C GLN A 47 5.65 -26.87 7.03
N GLY A 48 5.86 -27.28 5.78
CA GLY A 48 6.00 -26.37 4.64
C GLY A 48 4.80 -25.44 4.53
N TRP A 49 3.58 -25.98 4.64
CA TRP A 49 2.34 -25.21 4.60
C TRP A 49 2.26 -24.15 5.69
N SER A 50 2.60 -24.53 6.92
CA SER A 50 2.54 -23.60 8.06
C SER A 50 3.59 -22.49 7.94
N ASP A 51 4.79 -22.82 7.45
CA ASP A 51 5.88 -21.87 7.23
C ASP A 51 5.51 -20.88 6.09
N GLY A 52 5.07 -21.41 4.95
CA GLY A 52 4.67 -20.62 3.78
C GLY A 52 3.49 -19.71 4.08
N PHE A 53 2.48 -20.20 4.80
CA PHE A 53 1.33 -19.41 5.23
C PHE A 53 1.76 -18.18 6.02
N ARG A 54 2.53 -18.39 7.10
CA ARG A 54 2.94 -17.30 8.00
C ARG A 54 3.82 -16.29 7.28
N GLN A 55 4.75 -16.77 6.46
CA GLN A 55 5.67 -15.90 5.74
C GLN A 55 4.91 -14.99 4.77
N CYS A 56 4.11 -15.57 3.87
CA CYS A 56 3.45 -14.81 2.82
C CYS A 56 2.30 -13.95 3.35
N GLU A 57 1.58 -14.38 4.40
CA GLU A 57 0.62 -13.52 5.11
C GLU A 57 1.31 -12.25 5.64
N THR A 58 2.43 -12.42 6.36
CA THR A 58 3.17 -11.29 6.95
C THR A 58 3.72 -10.34 5.88
N GLU A 59 4.29 -10.89 4.79
CA GLU A 59 4.84 -10.10 3.68
C GLU A 59 3.74 -9.31 2.97
N GLN A 60 2.59 -9.93 2.69
CA GLN A 60 1.46 -9.30 2.03
C GLN A 60 0.83 -8.20 2.89
N GLU A 61 0.65 -8.43 4.19
CA GLU A 61 0.19 -7.40 5.13
C GLU A 61 1.16 -6.22 5.21
N ALA A 62 2.47 -6.48 5.20
CA ALA A 62 3.47 -5.44 5.21
C ALA A 62 3.41 -4.58 3.93
N ALA A 63 3.26 -5.21 2.76
CA ALA A 63 3.12 -4.50 1.48
C ALA A 63 1.86 -3.64 1.44
N GLN A 64 0.71 -4.17 1.91
CA GLN A 64 -0.53 -3.41 2.00
C GLN A 64 -0.41 -2.22 2.96
N ARG A 65 0.23 -2.43 4.11
CA ARG A 65 0.47 -1.36 5.10
C ARG A 65 1.32 -0.24 4.51
N GLN A 66 2.42 -0.59 3.82
CA GLN A 66 3.28 0.38 3.14
C GLN A 66 2.51 1.17 2.08
N THR A 67 1.68 0.48 1.28
CA THR A 67 0.82 1.12 0.27
C THR A 67 -0.14 2.11 0.91
N ARG A 68 -0.82 1.73 1.99
CA ARG A 68 -1.74 2.62 2.72
C ARG A 68 -1.01 3.87 3.23
N ILE A 69 0.16 3.70 3.85
CA ILE A 69 0.97 4.80 4.36
C ILE A 69 1.38 5.73 3.22
N MET A 70 1.81 5.18 2.07
CA MET A 70 2.20 5.97 0.90
C MET A 70 1.02 6.83 0.39
N LEU A 71 -0.17 6.26 0.26
CA LEU A 71 -1.35 6.98 -0.19
C LEU A 71 -1.77 8.07 0.79
N GLU A 72 -1.71 7.81 2.10
CA GLU A 72 -1.98 8.80 3.14
C GLU A 72 -0.96 9.95 3.09
N GLN A 73 0.33 9.63 2.95
CA GLN A 73 1.38 10.63 2.82
C GLN A 73 1.18 11.50 1.57
N GLN A 74 0.84 10.89 0.44
CA GLN A 74 0.54 11.64 -0.78
C GLN A 74 -0.61 12.64 -0.56
N ARG A 75 -1.73 12.18 0.02
CA ARG A 75 -2.88 13.05 0.34
C ARG A 75 -2.49 14.20 1.25
N LEU A 76 -1.67 13.94 2.28
CA LEU A 76 -1.19 14.97 3.20
C LEU A 76 -0.30 16.00 2.47
N GLN A 77 0.54 15.57 1.55
CA GLN A 77 1.36 16.47 0.75
C GLN A 77 0.52 17.34 -0.19
N GLU A 78 -0.50 16.77 -0.83
CA GLU A 78 -1.45 17.50 -1.67
C GLU A 78 -2.23 18.54 -0.86
N GLN A 79 -2.74 18.15 0.31
CA GLN A 79 -3.41 19.08 1.24
C GLN A 79 -2.49 20.22 1.69
N LYS A 80 -1.24 19.92 2.04
CA LYS A 80 -0.25 20.95 2.39
C LYS A 80 -0.01 21.93 1.24
N LYS A 81 0.14 21.44 0.02
CA LYS A 81 0.30 22.30 -1.17
C LYS A 81 -0.92 23.19 -1.39
N ALA A 82 -2.13 22.63 -1.34
CA ALA A 82 -3.36 23.39 -1.48
C ALA A 82 -3.51 24.47 -0.39
N ASN A 83 -3.20 24.13 0.86
CA ASN A 83 -3.23 25.07 1.96
C ASN A 83 -2.20 26.20 1.79
N ASN A 84 -0.97 25.88 1.37
CA ASN A 84 0.07 26.88 1.12
C ASN A 84 -0.34 27.85 -0.01
N ILE A 85 -0.92 27.34 -1.10
CA ILE A 85 -1.43 28.16 -2.21
C ILE A 85 -2.55 29.09 -1.72
N SER A 86 -3.51 28.55 -0.95
CA SER A 86 -4.61 29.34 -0.38
C SER A 86 -4.10 30.45 0.54
N GLN A 87 -3.13 30.13 1.40
CA GLN A 87 -2.48 31.12 2.28
C GLN A 87 -1.74 32.19 1.49
N GLN A 88 -0.98 31.82 0.45
CA GLN A 88 -0.28 32.76 -0.41
C GLN A 88 -1.26 33.73 -1.08
N HIS A 89 -2.35 33.23 -1.68
CA HIS A 89 -3.34 34.09 -2.31
C HIS A 89 -4.05 35.02 -1.32
N ALA A 90 -4.30 34.55 -0.09
CA ALA A 90 -4.85 35.40 0.96
C ALA A 90 -3.88 36.54 1.29
N LEU A 91 -2.58 36.25 1.44
CA LEU A 91 -1.55 37.26 1.67
C LEU A 91 -1.41 38.25 0.50
N GLU A 92 -1.37 37.77 -0.75
CA GLU A 92 -1.34 38.60 -1.95
C GLU A 92 -2.53 39.58 -1.98
N LYS A 93 -3.73 39.09 -1.66
CA LYS A 93 -4.94 39.92 -1.58
C LYS A 93 -4.83 41.00 -0.49
N GLU A 94 -4.30 40.66 0.68
CA GLU A 94 -4.11 41.64 1.76
C GLU A 94 -3.07 42.71 1.38
N VAL A 95 -1.96 42.33 0.73
CA VAL A 95 -0.95 43.29 0.24
C VAL A 95 -1.55 44.25 -0.79
N MET A 96 -2.35 43.75 -1.73
CA MET A 96 -2.98 44.57 -2.77
C MET A 96 -3.98 45.61 -2.24
N LYS A 97 -4.59 45.39 -1.07
CA LYS A 97 -5.52 46.38 -0.47
C LYS A 97 -4.85 47.71 -0.10
N GLY A 98 -3.53 47.69 0.16
CA GLY A 98 -2.77 48.89 0.50
C GLY A 98 -2.24 49.67 -0.71
N VAL A 99 -2.47 49.18 -1.94
CA VAL A 99 -2.00 49.82 -3.17
C VAL A 99 -3.14 50.63 -3.79
N ASP A 100 -2.91 51.93 -4.01
CA ASP A 100 -3.86 52.79 -4.72
C ASP A 100 -3.86 52.43 -6.22
N ILE A 101 -4.95 51.79 -6.65
CA ILE A 101 -5.18 51.31 -8.02
C ILE A 101 -6.19 52.17 -8.78
N ASP A 102 -6.66 53.28 -8.21
CA ASP A 102 -7.65 54.13 -8.86
C ASP A 102 -7.08 54.81 -10.12
N ALA A 103 -5.78 55.08 -10.15
CA ALA A 103 -5.07 55.55 -11.34
C ALA A 103 -5.13 54.53 -12.51
N LEU A 104 -5.15 53.22 -12.23
CA LEU A 104 -5.17 52.17 -13.26
C LEU A 104 -6.58 51.95 -13.83
N LYS A 105 -7.64 52.11 -13.01
CA LYS A 105 -9.04 51.98 -13.48
C LYS A 105 -9.42 53.04 -14.53
N SER A 106 -8.72 54.16 -14.56
CA SER A 106 -8.93 55.22 -15.56
C SER A 106 -8.45 54.83 -16.97
N LEU A 107 -7.58 53.82 -17.08
CA LEU A 107 -7.03 53.31 -18.35
C LEU A 107 -7.92 52.24 -19.01
N GLU A 108 -8.86 51.63 -18.29
CA GLU A 108 -9.80 50.62 -18.82
C GLU A 108 -11.00 51.22 -19.59
N LYS A 109 -11.18 52.54 -19.54
CA LYS A 109 -12.33 53.25 -20.13
C LYS A 109 -12.06 53.93 -21.48
N GLN A 110 -10.97 53.60 -22.17
CA GLN A 110 -10.69 54.07 -23.54
C GLN A 110 -11.04 53.02 -24.59
#